data_AF-A0A662HMQ0-F1
#
_entry.id   AF-A0A662HMQ0-F1
#
_cell.length_a   1.000
_cell.length_b   1.000
_cell.length_c   1.000
_cell.angle_alpha   90.00
_cell.angle_beta   90.00
_cell.angle_gamma   90.00
#
_symmetry.space_group_name_H-M   'P 1'
#
loop_
_entity.id
_entity.type
_entity.pdbx_description
1 polymer ?
#
loop_
_entity_poly.entity_id
_entity_poly.type
_entity_poly.pdbx_seq_one_letter_code
_entity_poly.pdbx_strand_id
1 'polypeptide(L)' 'MKKRIDFPKALAIVNILLYLMFVAYLYFVLLPSFEYTPLYESVKLISLVSAAALGVAVALHVINVTILRKEE' A
#
# COMPACT_ATOMS: atom_id res chain seq x y z
N MET A 1 34.02 2.60 -1.91
CA MET A 1 33.08 2.77 -0.78
C MET A 1 31.76 2.09 -1.11
N LYS A 2 31.45 0.93 -0.50
CA LYS A 2 30.09 0.35 -0.56
C LYS A 2 29.16 1.28 0.21
N LYS A 3 28.31 2.07 -0.49
CA LYS A 3 27.20 2.79 0.14
C LYS A 3 26.35 1.73 0.84
N ARG A 4 26.42 1.65 2.17
CA ARG A 4 25.42 0.91 2.95
C ARG A 4 24.11 1.65 2.66
N ILE A 5 23.22 1.01 1.94
CA ILE A 5 21.87 1.52 1.75
C ILE A 5 21.31 1.64 3.17
N ASP A 6 20.94 2.85 3.57
CA ASP A 6 20.20 3.09 4.81
C ASP A 6 18.85 2.38 4.65
N PHE A 7 18.83 1.10 5.04
CA PHE A 7 17.68 0.20 4.93
C PHE A 7 16.36 0.83 5.39
N PRO A 8 16.29 1.56 6.54
CA PRO A 8 15.05 2.22 6.94
C PRO A 8 14.60 3.33 5.97
N LYS A 9 15.52 4.11 5.40
CA LYS A 9 15.18 5.16 4.42
C LYS A 9 14.72 4.56 3.09
N ALA A 10 15.40 3.51 2.64
CA ALA A 10 15.02 2.80 1.42
C ALA A 10 13.63 2.17 1.56
N LEU A 11 13.34 1.54 2.70
CA LEU A 11 12.02 0.97 3.00
C LEU A 11 10.94 2.04 3.01
N ALA A 12 11.20 3.21 3.62
CA ALA A 12 10.27 4.33 3.63
C ALA A 12 9.95 4.84 2.21
N ILE A 13 10.97 4.97 1.36
CA ILE A 13 10.79 5.38 -0.04
C ILE A 13 9.96 4.36 -0.82
N VAL A 14 10.25 3.06 -0.66
CA VAL A 14 9.46 1.98 -1.28
C VAL A 14 8.02 2.06 -0.83
N ASN A 15 7.76 2.30 0.46
CA ASN A 15 6.40 2.39 0.99
C ASN A 15 5.64 3.60 0.40
N ILE A 16 6.30 4.75 0.26
CA ILE A 16 5.74 5.94 -0.39
C ILE A 16 5.37 5.63 -1.86
N LEU A 17 6.27 4.98 -2.60
CA LEU A 17 6.02 4.61 -3.99
C LEU A 17 4.84 3.64 -4.12
N LEU A 18 4.77 2.63 -3.25
CA LEU A 18 3.65 1.68 -3.22
C LEU A 18 2.32 2.40 -2.93
N TYR A 19 2.33 3.38 -2.01
CA TYR A 19 1.15 4.17 -1.70
C TYR A 19 0.69 5.04 -2.88
N LEU A 20 1.62 5.67 -3.59
CA LEU A 20 1.30 6.44 -4.80
C LEU A 20 0.73 5.55 -5.90
N MET A 21 1.31 4.36 -6.11
CA MET A 21 0.79 3.38 -7.06
C MET A 21 -0.61 2.92 -6.68
N PHE A 22 -0.86 2.66 -5.39
CA PHE A 22 -2.19 2.30 -4.90
C PHE A 22 -3.24 3.37 -5.23
N VAL A 23 -2.94 4.65 -4.93
CA VAL A 23 -3.85 5.77 -5.25
C VAL A 23 -4.10 5.87 -6.75
N ALA A 24 -3.08 5.71 -7.58
CA ALA A 24 -3.23 5.74 -9.04
C ALA A 24 -4.12 4.60 -9.55
N TYR A 25 -3.90 3.36 -9.08
CA TYR A 25 -4.76 2.24 -9.46
C TYR A 25 -6.20 2.43 -9.00
N LEU A 26 -6.40 2.90 -7.78
CA LEU A 26 -7.74 3.17 -7.25
C LEU A 26 -8.47 4.23 -8.08
N TYR A 27 -7.77 5.28 -8.50
CA TYR A 27 -8.31 6.29 -9.41
C TYR A 27 -8.79 5.68 -10.75
N PHE A 28 -7.96 4.84 -11.38
CA PHE A 28 -8.35 4.17 -12.63
C PHE A 28 -9.54 3.22 -12.43
N VAL A 29 -9.61 2.48 -11.32
CA VAL A 29 -10.75 1.60 -11.02
C VAL A 29 -12.05 2.38 -10.85
N LEU A 30 -11.98 3.55 -10.22
CA LEU A 30 -13.15 4.42 -9.97
C LEU A 30 -13.58 5.24 -11.19
N LEU A 31 -12.75 5.31 -12.24
CA LEU A 31 -13.03 6.07 -13.44
C LEU A 31 -13.95 5.25 -14.37
N PRO A 32 -15.20 5.66 -14.63
CA PRO A 32 -16.15 4.85 -15.40
C PRO A 32 -15.69 4.56 -16.83
N SER A 33 -14.95 5.48 -17.45
CA SER A 33 -14.42 5.30 -18.80
C SER A 33 -13.34 4.21 -18.88
N PHE A 34 -12.73 3.83 -17.75
CA PHE A 34 -11.68 2.83 -17.71
C PHE A 34 -12.23 1.39 -17.62
N GLU A 35 -13.51 1.22 -17.26
CA GLU A 35 -14.19 -0.07 -17.08
C GLU A 35 -14.16 -0.95 -18.34
N TYR A 36 -14.15 -0.32 -19.52
CA TYR A 36 -14.15 -1.02 -20.81
C TYR A 36 -12.75 -1.33 -21.35
N THR A 37 -11.69 -1.02 -20.61
CA THR A 37 -10.33 -1.28 -21.06
C THR A 37 -9.92 -2.73 -20.78
N PRO A 38 -9.10 -3.36 -21.64
CA PRO A 38 -8.66 -4.75 -21.44
C PRO A 38 -7.82 -4.95 -20.17
N LEU A 39 -7.31 -3.86 -19.57
CA LEU A 39 -6.52 -3.88 -18.34
C LEU A 39 -7.36 -3.68 -17.08
N TYR A 40 -8.65 -3.36 -17.19
CA TYR A 40 -9.51 -3.01 -16.06
C TYR A 40 -9.51 -4.08 -14.96
N GLU A 41 -9.76 -5.34 -15.33
CA GLU A 41 -9.82 -6.45 -14.37
C GLU A 41 -8.49 -6.68 -13.65
N SER A 42 -7.35 -6.54 -14.35
CA SER A 42 -6.03 -6.64 -13.73
C SER A 42 -5.78 -5.50 -12.74
N VAL A 43 -6.10 -4.26 -13.13
CA VAL A 43 -5.93 -3.08 -12.28
C VAL A 43 -6.86 -3.14 -11.06
N LYS A 44 -8.09 -3.60 -11.24
CA LYS A 44 -9.07 -3.85 -10.17
C LYS A 44 -8.56 -4.88 -9.16
N LEU A 45 -8.03 -6.01 -9.64
CA LEU A 45 -7.45 -7.04 -8.78
C LEU A 45 -6.25 -6.49 -7.97
N ILE A 46 -5.33 -5.78 -8.63
CA ILE A 46 -4.16 -5.16 -7.97
C ILE A 46 -4.64 -4.19 -6.89
N SER A 47 -5.59 -3.31 -7.21
CA SER A 47 -6.17 -2.36 -6.26
C SER A 47 -6.79 -3.06 -5.05
N LEU A 48 -7.53 -4.16 -5.26
CA LEU A 48 -8.14 -4.93 -4.18
C LEU A 48 -7.09 -5.55 -3.26
N VAL A 49 -6.07 -6.20 -3.82
CA VAL A 49 -5.00 -6.84 -3.06
C VAL A 49 -4.21 -5.79 -2.26
N SER A 50 -3.90 -4.64 -2.86
CA SER A 50 -3.25 -3.53 -2.18
C SER A 50 -4.10 -2.96 -1.04
N ALA A 51 -5.41 -2.79 -1.24
CA ALA A 51 -6.32 -2.33 -0.20
C ALA A 51 -6.39 -3.31 0.98
N ALA A 52 -6.46 -4.61 0.70
CA ALA A 52 -6.44 -5.65 1.74
C ALA A 52 -5.12 -5.63 2.53
N ALA A 53 -3.98 -5.53 1.84
CA ALA A 53 -2.67 -5.45 2.48
C ALA A 53 -2.53 -4.21 3.37
N LEU A 54 -3.01 -3.05 2.90
CA LEU A 54 -3.08 -1.81 3.69
C LEU A 54 -3.98 -1.97 4.93
N GLY A 55 -5.17 -2.55 4.75
CA GLY A 55 -6.09 -2.82 5.86
C GLY A 55 -5.47 -3.71 6.94
N VAL A 56 -4.79 -4.80 6.53
CA VAL A 56 -4.07 -5.69 7.46
C VAL A 56 -2.92 -4.95 8.15
N ALA A 57 -2.13 -4.17 7.42
CA ALA A 57 -1.02 -3.42 7.99
C ALA A 57 -1.50 -2.40 9.05
N VAL A 58 -2.58 -1.68 8.77
CA VAL A 58 -3.21 -0.75 9.73
C VAL A 58 -3.75 -1.50 10.94
N ALA A 59 -4.45 -2.63 10.75
CA ALA A 59 -4.97 -3.43 11.85
C ALA A 59 -3.86 -3.94 12.77
N LEU A 60 -2.77 -4.48 12.22
CA LEU A 60 -1.60 -4.91 12.98
C LEU A 60 -0.94 -3.74 13.71
N HIS A 61 -0.85 -2.58 13.07
CA HIS A 61 -0.29 -1.39 13.71
C HIS A 61 -1.15 -0.92 14.89
N VAL A 62 -2.47 -0.87 14.72
CA VAL A 62 -3.42 -0.51 15.80
C VAL A 62 -3.33 -1.51 16.95
N ILE A 63 -3.30 -2.82 16.66
CA ILE A 63 -3.13 -3.87 17.68
C ILE A 63 -1.81 -3.67 18.42
N ASN A 64 -0.71 -3.49 17.71
CA ASN A 64 0.62 -3.31 18.30
C ASN A 64 0.65 -2.07 19.21
N VAL A 65 0.15 -0.93 18.74
CA VAL A 65 0.07 0.31 19.53
C VAL A 65 -0.85 0.14 20.75
N THR A 66 -1.96 -0.60 20.61
CA THR A 66 -2.91 -0.81 21.72
C THR A 66 -2.34 -1.76 22.78
N ILE A 67 -1.63 -2.81 22.38
CA ILE A 67 -1.01 -3.78 23.30
C ILE A 67 0.19 -3.16 24.00
N LEU A 68 1.10 -2.51 23.28
CA LEU A 68 2.29 -1.88 23.86
C LEU A 68 1.94 -0.81 24.91
N ARG A 69 0.85 -0.07 24.69
CA ARG A 69 0.37 0.96 25.62
C ARG A 69 -0.34 0.39 26.86
N LYS A 70 -0.55 -0.92 26.92
CA LYS A 70 -1.13 -1.64 28.07
C LYS A 70 -0.06 -2.20 29.00
N GLU A 71 1.20 -2.23 28.58
CA GLU A 71 2.35 -2.70 29.35
C GLU A 71 3.17 -1.55 29.98
N GLU A 72 2.84 -0.28 29.65
CA GLU A 72 3.25 0.93 30.39
C GLU A 72 2.22 1.30 31.47
#